data_AF-A0A554L769-F1
#
_entry.id   AF-A0A554L769-F1
#
_cell.length_a   1.000
_cell.length_b   1.000
_cell.length_c   1.000
_cell.angle_alpha   90.00
_cell.angle_beta   90.00
_cell.angle_gamma   90.00
#
_symmetry.space_group_name_H-M   'P 1'
#
loop_
_entity.id
_entity.type
_entity.pdbx_description
1 polymer ?
#
loop_
_entity_poly.entity_id
_entity_poly.type
_entity_poly.pdbx_seq_one_letter_code
_entity_poly.pdbx_strand_id
1 'polypeptide(L)'
;MEDTKEKSSSGFKLEKLHGTQKHLEAITTYIDSHPEQFASVNSFTYTTDPQGNADITITTPKGDKRLSEFLPKEVSIVDSPNSGAGAYALISWDLEGNLASSSVSVDLAWMKEKPALGASIVAHEIGHVINESAKEDLDQRKITEAPKTPEELEESLMLICRVVNDGLQDEVEAWNYGKPIANLFGVDETTYDGQMEYAMKTYINTSYYQINEMMANMLMHLTPDQKQTLKGKVFPVYDLATQERVDLTIDQMLEKFKTFSKERSQTSAGAMPS
;
A
#
# COMPACT_ATOMS: atom_id res chain seq x y z
N MET A 1 -41.61 17.64 27.78
CA MET A 1 -40.81 16.58 28.39
C MET A 1 -40.89 15.39 27.46
N GLU A 2 -39.73 15.03 26.95
CA GLU A 2 -39.35 13.79 26.24
C GLU A 2 -39.98 13.50 24.87
N ASP A 3 -39.31 14.10 23.88
CA ASP A 3 -39.06 13.56 22.54
C ASP A 3 -38.58 12.10 22.60
N THR A 4 -39.27 11.22 21.88
CA THR A 4 -38.71 9.94 21.40
C THR A 4 -38.65 10.01 19.89
N LYS A 5 -37.54 10.56 19.37
CA LYS A 5 -37.15 10.33 17.97
C LYS A 5 -36.52 8.96 17.89
N GLU A 6 -37.28 8.00 17.35
CA GLU A 6 -36.72 6.83 16.68
C GLU A 6 -35.70 7.30 15.65
N LYS A 7 -34.41 7.07 15.93
CA LYS A 7 -33.39 7.11 14.89
C LYS A 7 -33.66 5.94 13.96
N SER A 8 -34.24 6.25 12.80
CA SER A 8 -34.29 5.32 11.68
C SER A 8 -32.87 4.86 11.38
N SER A 9 -32.61 3.56 11.52
CA SER A 9 -31.47 2.91 10.91
C SER A 9 -31.61 3.07 9.39
N SER A 10 -30.98 4.08 8.82
CA SER A 10 -30.73 4.12 7.39
C SER A 10 -29.80 2.97 7.07
N GLY A 11 -30.38 1.83 6.66
CA GLY A 11 -29.67 0.77 6.00
C GLY A 11 -29.05 1.36 4.74
N PHE A 12 -27.77 1.69 4.82
CA PHE A 12 -26.98 2.01 3.64
C PHE A 12 -26.78 0.73 2.85
N LYS A 13 -27.31 0.73 1.63
CA LYS A 13 -27.18 -0.38 0.70
C LYS A 13 -25.71 -0.59 0.37
N LEU A 14 -25.24 -1.80 0.64
CA LEU A 14 -24.05 -2.43 0.08
C LEU A 14 -24.15 -2.52 -1.44
N GLU A 15 -23.96 -1.40 -2.14
CA GLU A 15 -23.52 -1.38 -3.54
C GLU A 15 -22.00 -1.14 -3.62
N LYS A 16 -21.26 -1.44 -2.54
CA LYS A 16 -19.81 -1.34 -2.47
C LYS A 16 -19.15 -2.39 -3.39
N LEU A 17 -18.47 -1.88 -4.42
CA LEU A 17 -17.31 -2.40 -5.14
C LEU A 17 -17.10 -3.93 -5.24
N HIS A 18 -18.13 -4.68 -5.60
CA HIS A 18 -18.00 -6.01 -6.23
C HIS A 18 -17.29 -5.96 -7.61
N GLY A 19 -16.76 -4.80 -8.03
CA GLY A 19 -16.09 -4.59 -9.31
C GLY A 19 -14.61 -4.95 -9.26
N THR A 20 -13.88 -4.60 -8.19
CA THR A 20 -12.41 -4.67 -8.15
C THR A 20 -11.89 -6.10 -8.34
N GLN A 21 -12.46 -7.06 -7.60
CA GLN A 21 -12.12 -8.47 -7.75
C GLN A 21 -12.48 -9.03 -9.14
N LYS A 22 -13.60 -8.57 -9.73
CA LYS A 22 -13.99 -8.93 -11.11
C LYS A 22 -13.04 -8.38 -12.17
N HIS A 23 -12.46 -7.19 -11.97
CA HIS A 23 -11.48 -6.64 -12.91
C HIS A 23 -10.17 -7.41 -12.85
N LEU A 24 -9.69 -7.74 -11.65
CA LEU A 24 -8.50 -8.59 -11.48
C LEU A 24 -8.71 -9.99 -12.07
N GLU A 25 -9.85 -10.61 -11.81
CA GLU A 25 -10.23 -11.89 -12.43
C GLU A 25 -10.31 -11.79 -13.96
N ALA A 26 -10.83 -10.69 -14.51
CA ALA A 26 -10.89 -10.46 -15.95
C ALA A 26 -9.49 -10.30 -16.56
N ILE A 27 -8.58 -9.61 -15.88
CA ILE A 27 -7.18 -9.46 -16.29
C ILE A 27 -6.48 -10.82 -16.29
N THR A 28 -6.56 -11.56 -15.18
CA THR A 28 -5.97 -12.90 -15.07
C THR A 28 -6.56 -13.84 -16.14
N THR A 29 -7.87 -13.86 -16.32
CA THR A 29 -8.54 -14.69 -17.35
C THR A 29 -8.07 -14.31 -18.76
N TYR A 30 -7.88 -13.01 -19.04
CA TYR A 30 -7.39 -12.54 -20.33
C TYR A 30 -5.95 -13.00 -20.59
N ILE A 31 -5.08 -12.89 -19.58
CA ILE A 31 -3.68 -13.32 -19.67
C ILE A 31 -3.59 -14.84 -19.85
N ASP A 32 -4.33 -15.61 -19.04
CA ASP A 32 -4.32 -17.08 -19.10
C ASP A 32 -4.84 -17.63 -20.43
N SER A 33 -5.74 -16.89 -21.10
CA SER A 33 -6.23 -17.23 -22.43
C SER A 33 -5.29 -16.83 -23.57
N HIS A 34 -4.22 -16.06 -23.27
CA HIS A 34 -3.25 -15.55 -24.25
C HIS A 34 -1.81 -15.52 -23.70
N PRO A 35 -1.28 -16.62 -23.14
CA PRO A 35 0.03 -16.63 -22.48
C PRO A 35 1.17 -16.23 -23.42
N GLU A 36 1.04 -16.48 -24.73
CA GLU A 36 2.03 -16.09 -25.73
C GLU A 36 2.11 -14.58 -25.98
N GLN A 37 1.10 -13.80 -25.57
CA GLN A 37 1.11 -12.33 -25.69
C GLN A 37 1.91 -11.64 -24.59
N PHE A 38 2.19 -12.34 -23.49
CA PHE A 38 2.76 -11.78 -22.27
C PHE A 38 4.02 -12.55 -21.81
N ALA A 39 4.60 -13.36 -22.69
CA ALA A 39 5.78 -14.18 -22.41
C ALA A 39 7.09 -13.39 -22.22
N SER A 40 7.09 -12.09 -22.54
CA SER A 40 8.24 -11.19 -22.36
C SER A 40 7.76 -9.76 -22.22
N VAL A 41 8.59 -8.89 -21.64
CA VAL A 41 8.28 -7.47 -21.47
C VAL A 41 7.87 -6.85 -22.81
N ASN A 42 6.63 -6.38 -22.87
CA ASN A 42 6.03 -5.77 -24.04
C ASN A 42 6.49 -4.32 -24.18
N SER A 43 6.68 -3.86 -25.42
CA SER A 43 6.85 -2.42 -25.63
C SER A 43 5.55 -1.70 -25.35
N PHE A 44 5.63 -0.48 -24.86
CA PHE A 44 4.46 0.35 -24.63
C PHE A 44 4.68 1.77 -25.14
N THR A 45 3.57 2.40 -25.49
CA THR A 45 3.47 3.83 -25.81
C THR A 45 2.44 4.46 -24.88
N TYR A 46 2.35 5.78 -24.89
CA TYR A 46 1.35 6.49 -24.12
C TYR A 46 0.87 7.71 -24.87
N THR A 47 -0.37 8.08 -24.59
CA THR A 47 -0.97 9.34 -25.04
C THR A 47 -1.39 10.13 -23.83
N THR A 48 -1.12 11.43 -23.82
CA THR A 48 -1.58 12.34 -22.78
C THR A 48 -2.61 13.30 -23.34
N ASP A 49 -3.66 13.57 -22.58
CA ASP A 49 -4.63 14.61 -22.87
C ASP A 49 -4.13 15.99 -22.37
N PRO A 50 -4.78 17.11 -22.73
CA PRO A 50 -4.39 18.44 -22.27
C PRO A 50 -4.50 18.65 -20.75
N GLN A 51 -5.18 17.76 -20.03
CA GLN A 51 -5.34 17.77 -18.58
C GLN A 51 -4.23 16.96 -17.89
N GLY A 52 -3.36 16.29 -18.66
CA GLY A 52 -2.28 15.45 -18.15
C GLY A 52 -2.70 14.00 -17.86
N ASN A 53 -3.94 13.61 -18.15
CA ASN A 53 -4.32 12.20 -18.05
C ASN A 53 -3.65 11.43 -19.18
N ALA A 54 -3.06 10.30 -18.81
CA ALA A 54 -2.41 9.39 -19.72
C ALA A 54 -3.24 8.11 -19.90
N ASP A 55 -3.12 7.52 -21.07
CA ASP A 55 -3.45 6.10 -21.28
C ASP A 55 -2.24 5.39 -21.86
N ILE A 56 -1.93 4.22 -21.31
CA ILE A 56 -0.77 3.42 -21.69
C ILE A 56 -1.24 2.35 -22.66
N THR A 57 -0.67 2.36 -23.86
CA THR A 57 -0.91 1.36 -24.89
C THR A 57 0.22 0.34 -24.89
N ILE A 58 -0.10 -0.89 -24.53
CA ILE A 58 0.79 -2.05 -24.51
C ILE A 58 0.73 -2.72 -25.87
N THR A 59 1.86 -2.82 -26.55
CA THR A 59 1.97 -3.49 -27.85
C THR A 59 2.27 -4.96 -27.65
N THR A 60 1.33 -5.81 -28.05
CA THR A 60 1.48 -7.28 -28.00
C THR A 60 1.61 -7.88 -29.40
N PRO A 61 2.10 -9.13 -29.54
CA PRO A 61 2.14 -9.85 -30.82
C PRO A 61 0.78 -10.02 -31.52
N LYS A 62 -0.34 -9.81 -30.82
CA LYS A 62 -1.71 -10.00 -31.34
C LYS A 62 -2.50 -8.70 -31.46
N GLY A 63 -1.87 -7.57 -31.14
CA GLY A 63 -2.46 -6.24 -31.25
C GLY A 63 -2.22 -5.38 -30.02
N ASP A 64 -2.41 -4.08 -30.20
CA ASP A 64 -2.26 -3.11 -29.13
C ASP A 64 -3.44 -3.19 -28.14
N LYS A 65 -3.13 -3.01 -26.86
CA LYS A 65 -4.08 -3.02 -25.75
C LYS A 65 -3.90 -1.79 -24.89
N ARG A 66 -4.99 -1.11 -24.55
CA ARG A 66 -4.94 0.04 -23.65
C ARG A 66 -5.14 -0.41 -22.22
N LEU A 67 -4.32 0.09 -21.30
CA LEU A 67 -4.42 -0.25 -19.89
C LEU A 67 -5.80 0.13 -19.31
N SER A 68 -6.36 1.26 -19.77
CA SER A 68 -7.72 1.70 -19.41
C SER A 68 -8.84 0.70 -19.77
N GLU A 69 -8.60 -0.26 -20.68
CA GLU A 69 -9.57 -1.32 -21.00
C GLU A 69 -9.71 -2.37 -19.88
N PHE A 70 -8.74 -2.41 -18.97
CA PHE A 70 -8.66 -3.39 -17.89
C PHE A 70 -8.89 -2.79 -16.50
N LEU A 71 -8.67 -1.48 -16.34
CA LEU A 71 -8.82 -0.79 -15.06
C LEU A 71 -10.26 -0.34 -14.80
N PRO A 72 -10.67 -0.17 -13.53
CA PRO A 72 -11.90 0.51 -13.18
C PRO A 72 -11.92 1.95 -13.74
N LYS A 73 -13.10 2.47 -14.07
CA LYS A 73 -13.26 3.78 -14.73
C LYS A 73 -12.82 4.95 -13.85
N GLU A 74 -12.80 4.71 -12.54
CA GLU A 74 -12.44 5.66 -11.50
C GLU A 74 -10.92 5.78 -11.33
N VAL A 75 -10.15 4.90 -11.97
CA VAL A 75 -8.68 4.89 -11.96
C VAL A 75 -8.16 5.58 -13.21
N SER A 76 -7.48 6.71 -13.03
CA SER A 76 -6.75 7.39 -14.11
C SER A 76 -5.24 7.24 -13.96
N ILE A 77 -4.51 7.28 -15.07
CA ILE A 77 -3.06 7.47 -15.06
C ILE A 77 -2.81 8.95 -15.35
N VAL A 78 -1.88 9.57 -14.64
CA VAL A 78 -1.53 10.99 -14.83
C VAL A 78 -0.04 11.09 -15.09
N ASP A 79 0.35 11.79 -16.15
CA ASP A 79 1.78 12.03 -16.42
C ASP A 79 2.34 13.04 -15.41
N SER A 80 3.38 12.63 -14.69
CA SER A 80 4.03 13.41 -13.63
C SER A 80 5.54 13.40 -13.84
N PRO A 81 6.05 14.19 -14.81
CA PRO A 81 7.47 14.24 -15.11
C PRO A 81 8.27 14.79 -13.92
N ASN A 82 9.42 14.17 -13.64
CA ASN A 82 10.27 14.42 -12.47
C ASN A 82 9.69 13.95 -11.14
N SER A 83 8.74 13.00 -11.14
CA SER A 83 8.40 12.31 -9.90
C SER A 83 9.65 11.51 -9.46
N GLY A 84 10.31 11.95 -8.37
CA GLY A 84 11.57 11.33 -7.91
C GLY A 84 11.45 9.86 -7.52
N ALA A 85 10.22 9.33 -7.43
CA ALA A 85 9.88 7.94 -7.15
C ALA A 85 9.48 7.11 -8.40
N GLY A 86 9.35 7.73 -9.58
CA GLY A 86 8.93 7.07 -10.82
C GLY A 86 7.42 6.90 -10.95
N ALA A 87 6.69 6.53 -9.89
CA ALA A 87 5.24 6.64 -9.81
C ALA A 87 4.75 6.77 -8.36
N TYR A 88 3.51 7.21 -8.15
CA TYR A 88 2.82 7.22 -6.85
C TYR A 88 1.29 7.25 -7.01
N ALA A 89 0.58 6.54 -6.14
CA ALA A 89 -0.88 6.58 -6.05
C ALA A 89 -1.37 7.86 -5.35
N LEU A 90 -2.45 8.43 -5.87
CA LEU A 90 -3.19 9.55 -5.29
C LEU A 90 -4.66 9.17 -5.19
N ILE A 91 -5.19 9.28 -3.97
CA ILE A 91 -6.55 8.84 -3.65
C ILE A 91 -7.20 9.96 -2.86
N SER A 92 -8.37 10.41 -3.31
CA SER A 92 -9.14 11.44 -2.64
C SER A 92 -10.51 10.92 -2.23
N TRP A 93 -10.94 11.33 -1.05
CA TRP A 93 -12.22 10.98 -0.46
C TRP A 93 -13.06 12.26 -0.34
N ASP A 94 -14.37 12.16 -0.55
CA ASP A 94 -15.30 13.25 -0.26
C ASP A 94 -15.52 13.40 1.26
N LEU A 95 -16.30 14.41 1.66
CA LEU A 95 -16.55 14.69 3.09
C LEU A 95 -17.43 13.62 3.74
N GLU A 96 -18.10 12.81 2.94
CA GLU A 96 -18.97 11.71 3.32
C GLU A 96 -18.21 10.37 3.40
N GLY A 97 -16.92 10.35 3.08
CA GLY A 97 -16.07 9.17 3.13
C GLY A 97 -16.18 8.27 1.89
N ASN A 98 -16.76 8.74 0.79
CA ASN A 98 -16.76 8.01 -0.48
C ASN A 98 -15.52 8.35 -1.31
N LEU A 99 -15.05 7.39 -2.10
CA LEU A 99 -13.95 7.60 -3.05
C LEU A 99 -14.37 8.65 -4.09
N ALA A 100 -13.71 9.80 -4.11
CA ALA A 100 -14.00 10.91 -5.02
C ALA A 100 -13.14 10.83 -6.29
N SER A 101 -11.87 10.43 -6.17
CA SER A 101 -10.99 10.17 -7.31
C SER A 101 -9.85 9.23 -6.92
N SER A 102 -9.37 8.45 -7.88
CA SER A 102 -8.13 7.69 -7.74
C SER A 102 -7.27 7.81 -8.99
N SER A 103 -5.99 8.12 -8.82
CA SER A 103 -5.07 8.25 -9.94
C SER A 103 -3.69 7.72 -9.59
N VAL A 104 -2.98 7.21 -10.58
CA VAL A 104 -1.57 6.88 -10.46
C VAL A 104 -0.78 7.92 -11.26
N SER A 105 0.01 8.71 -10.55
CA SER A 105 0.95 9.65 -11.16
C SER A 105 2.21 8.90 -11.58
N VAL A 106 2.64 9.03 -12.84
CA VAL A 106 3.76 8.26 -13.41
C VAL A 106 4.70 9.19 -14.16
N ASP A 107 6.01 9.04 -13.95
CA ASP A 107 7.00 9.57 -14.88
C ASP A 107 7.10 8.62 -16.09
N LEU A 108 6.30 8.91 -17.12
CA LEU A 108 6.17 8.04 -18.30
C LEU A 108 7.46 8.01 -19.14
N ALA A 109 8.29 9.04 -19.06
CA ALA A 109 9.58 9.08 -19.74
C ALA A 109 10.59 8.14 -19.05
N TRP A 110 10.67 8.22 -17.71
CA TRP A 110 11.49 7.31 -16.91
C TRP A 110 11.07 5.84 -17.08
N MET A 111 9.76 5.58 -17.09
CA MET A 111 9.22 4.24 -17.30
C MET A 111 9.73 3.61 -18.62
N LYS A 112 9.82 4.39 -19.71
CA LYS A 112 10.36 3.93 -21.00
C LYS A 112 11.83 3.55 -20.95
N GLU A 113 12.64 4.24 -20.13
CA GLU A 113 14.07 3.94 -19.99
C GLU A 113 14.32 2.65 -19.21
N LYS A 114 13.40 2.29 -18.30
CA LYS A 114 13.48 1.10 -17.46
C LYS A 114 12.19 0.29 -17.53
N PRO A 115 11.88 -0.36 -18.67
CA PRO A 115 10.54 -0.87 -18.95
C PRO A 115 10.03 -1.89 -17.93
N ALA A 116 10.86 -2.87 -17.52
CA ALA A 116 10.44 -3.88 -16.54
C ALA A 116 10.24 -3.29 -15.13
N LEU A 117 11.20 -2.50 -14.64
CA LEU A 117 11.11 -1.85 -13.34
C LEU A 117 9.98 -0.82 -13.31
N GLY A 118 9.87 0.02 -14.34
CA GLY A 118 8.83 1.03 -14.48
C GLY A 118 7.44 0.42 -14.55
N ALA A 119 7.24 -0.64 -15.34
CA ALA A 119 5.99 -1.39 -15.36
C ALA A 119 5.66 -2.00 -13.99
N SER A 120 6.66 -2.53 -13.28
CA SER A 120 6.47 -3.09 -11.94
C SER A 120 6.03 -2.03 -10.93
N ILE A 121 6.68 -0.86 -10.91
CA ILE A 121 6.28 0.24 -10.00
C ILE A 121 4.87 0.74 -10.34
N VAL A 122 4.57 0.99 -11.62
CA VAL A 122 3.21 1.42 -12.03
C VAL A 122 2.15 0.40 -11.64
N ALA A 123 2.44 -0.89 -11.84
CA ALA A 123 1.55 -1.97 -11.44
C ALA A 123 1.29 -2.00 -9.93
N HIS A 124 2.32 -1.78 -9.11
CA HIS A 124 2.21 -1.66 -7.65
C HIS A 124 1.32 -0.48 -7.23
N GLU A 125 1.53 0.70 -7.81
CA GLU A 125 0.71 1.88 -7.51
C GLU A 125 -0.75 1.73 -7.95
N ILE A 126 -0.99 1.04 -9.07
CA ILE A 126 -2.35 0.65 -9.46
C ILE A 126 -2.93 -0.32 -8.42
N GLY A 127 -2.10 -1.24 -7.91
CA GLY A 127 -2.44 -2.12 -6.79
C GLY A 127 -2.90 -1.35 -5.55
N HIS A 128 -2.25 -0.25 -5.18
CA HIS A 128 -2.70 0.62 -4.09
C HIS A 128 -4.09 1.21 -4.33
N VAL A 129 -4.33 1.74 -5.53
CA VAL A 129 -5.63 2.29 -5.90
C VAL A 129 -6.72 1.22 -5.84
N ILE A 130 -6.43 0.03 -6.37
CA ILE A 130 -7.33 -1.13 -6.32
C ILE A 130 -7.58 -1.53 -4.86
N ASN A 131 -6.55 -1.59 -4.01
CA ASN A 131 -6.70 -1.97 -2.61
C ASN A 131 -7.55 -0.97 -1.81
N GLU A 132 -7.24 0.31 -1.91
CA GLU A 132 -7.93 1.38 -1.18
C GLU A 132 -9.39 1.50 -1.60
N SER A 133 -9.70 1.22 -2.88
CA SER A 133 -11.10 1.09 -3.32
C SER A 133 -11.84 -0.04 -2.59
N ALA A 134 -11.13 -1.07 -2.10
CA ALA A 134 -11.72 -2.19 -1.38
C ALA A 134 -11.86 -1.95 0.14
N LYS A 135 -11.28 -0.89 0.69
CA LYS A 135 -11.32 -0.61 2.14
C LYS A 135 -12.60 0.12 2.55
N GLU A 136 -13.11 -0.26 3.72
CA GLU A 136 -14.42 0.23 4.17
C GLU A 136 -14.41 1.40 5.15
N ASP A 137 -13.33 1.73 5.86
CA ASP A 137 -13.28 2.88 6.78
C ASP A 137 -11.84 3.04 7.34
N LEU A 138 -11.22 4.21 7.16
CA LEU A 138 -10.06 4.61 7.95
C LEU A 138 -10.56 5.49 9.10
N ASP A 139 -10.72 4.91 10.30
CA ASP A 139 -11.02 5.66 11.52
C ASP A 139 -9.79 6.52 11.90
N GLN A 140 -9.67 7.69 11.27
CA GLN A 140 -8.58 8.66 11.47
C GLN A 140 -8.74 9.41 12.80
N ARG A 141 -8.81 8.70 13.93
CA ARG A 141 -8.74 9.36 15.23
C ARG A 141 -7.37 10.03 15.37
N LYS A 142 -7.38 11.35 15.42
CA LYS A 142 -6.19 12.16 15.66
C LYS A 142 -5.68 11.90 17.08
N ILE A 143 -4.50 11.31 17.21
CA ILE A 143 -3.71 11.38 18.44
C ILE A 143 -3.13 12.79 18.52
N THR A 144 -3.90 13.75 18.98
CA THR A 144 -3.44 15.15 19.18
C THR A 144 -3.16 15.49 20.64
N GLU A 145 -3.50 14.60 21.57
CA GLU A 145 -3.27 14.81 23.00
C GLU A 145 -2.39 13.71 23.58
N ALA A 146 -1.48 14.08 24.48
CA ALA A 146 -0.68 13.13 25.23
C ALA A 146 -1.61 12.31 26.16
N PRO A 147 -1.45 10.97 26.25
CA PRO A 147 -2.28 10.13 27.10
C PRO A 147 -2.10 10.50 28.58
N LYS A 148 -3.21 10.67 29.29
CA LYS A 148 -3.27 11.09 30.71
C LYS A 148 -3.66 9.93 31.62
N THR A 149 -4.29 8.88 31.10
CA THR A 149 -4.62 7.65 31.85
C THR A 149 -3.87 6.43 31.29
N PRO A 150 -3.77 5.33 32.07
CA PRO A 150 -3.22 4.08 31.55
C PRO A 150 -4.02 3.49 30.39
N GLU A 151 -5.35 3.65 30.41
CA GLU A 151 -6.24 3.22 29.33
C GLU A 151 -5.98 4.03 28.05
N GLU A 152 -5.86 5.36 28.15
CA GLU A 152 -5.52 6.23 27.02
C GLU A 152 -4.13 5.90 26.45
N LEU A 153 -3.19 5.49 27.30
CA LEU A 153 -1.86 5.05 26.89
C LEU A 153 -1.92 3.73 26.10
N GLU A 154 -2.68 2.75 26.59
CA GLU A 154 -2.92 1.48 25.89
C GLU A 154 -3.60 1.73 24.53
N GLU A 155 -4.66 2.55 24.50
CA GLU A 155 -5.36 2.92 23.26
C GLU A 155 -4.45 3.63 22.25
N SER A 156 -3.61 4.55 22.71
CA SER A 156 -2.65 5.26 21.86
C SER A 156 -1.63 4.30 21.24
N LEU A 157 -1.10 3.36 22.04
CA LEU A 157 -0.16 2.35 21.55
C LEU A 157 -0.84 1.38 20.57
N MET A 158 -2.07 0.96 20.85
CA MET A 158 -2.87 0.11 19.96
C MET A 158 -3.17 0.81 18.63
N LEU A 159 -3.51 2.10 18.66
CA LEU A 159 -3.78 2.88 17.45
C LEU A 159 -2.52 3.06 16.61
N ILE A 160 -1.37 3.34 17.23
CA ILE A 160 -0.09 3.42 16.51
C ILE A 160 0.23 2.07 15.86
N CYS A 161 0.16 0.97 16.62
CA CYS A 161 0.36 -0.37 16.08
C CYS A 161 -0.59 -0.67 14.92
N ARG A 162 -1.86 -0.25 15.04
CA ARG A 162 -2.85 -0.39 13.98
C ARG A 162 -2.47 0.39 12.72
N VAL A 163 -2.21 1.70 12.81
CA VAL A 163 -1.86 2.54 11.64
C VAL A 163 -0.66 1.95 10.89
N VAL A 164 0.31 1.44 11.63
CA VAL A 164 1.52 0.81 11.10
C VAL A 164 1.22 -0.50 10.40
N ASN A 165 0.48 -1.39 11.07
CA ASN A 165 0.16 -2.70 10.53
C ASN A 165 -0.79 -2.60 9.34
N ASP A 166 -1.72 -1.65 9.38
CA ASP A 166 -2.63 -1.36 8.27
C ASP A 166 -1.79 -0.84 7.10
N GLY A 167 -0.93 0.17 7.28
CA GLY A 167 -0.06 0.66 6.20
C GLY A 167 0.85 -0.40 5.57
N LEU A 168 1.38 -1.35 6.35
CA LEU A 168 2.18 -2.46 5.80
C LEU A 168 1.33 -3.50 5.06
N GLN A 169 0.16 -3.82 5.61
CA GLN A 169 -0.81 -4.69 4.95
C GLN A 169 -1.21 -4.09 3.60
N ASP A 170 -1.35 -2.77 3.52
CA ASP A 170 -1.73 -2.06 2.30
C ASP A 170 -0.72 -2.21 1.19
N GLU A 171 0.56 -2.14 1.54
CA GLU A 171 1.66 -2.36 0.61
C GLU A 171 1.73 -3.81 0.13
N VAL A 172 1.50 -4.79 1.03
CA VAL A 172 1.46 -6.21 0.65
C VAL A 172 0.26 -6.50 -0.26
N GLU A 173 -0.89 -5.89 0.01
CA GLU A 173 -2.07 -5.99 -0.84
C GLU A 173 -1.86 -5.32 -2.19
N ALA A 174 -1.25 -4.12 -2.22
CA ALA A 174 -0.87 -3.44 -3.45
C ALA A 174 0.10 -4.27 -4.30
N TRP A 175 1.10 -4.88 -3.67
CA TRP A 175 2.00 -5.84 -4.33
C TRP A 175 1.18 -6.98 -4.96
N ASN A 176 0.33 -7.66 -4.19
CA ASN A 176 -0.45 -8.79 -4.70
C ASN A 176 -1.41 -8.39 -5.84
N TYR A 177 -2.07 -7.24 -5.73
CA TYR A 177 -2.95 -6.72 -6.77
C TYR A 177 -2.19 -6.21 -8.00
N GLY A 178 -0.94 -5.80 -7.84
CA GLY A 178 -0.07 -5.37 -8.94
C GLY A 178 0.40 -6.53 -9.82
N LYS A 179 0.49 -7.77 -9.30
CA LYS A 179 0.92 -8.96 -10.07
C LYS A 179 0.21 -9.12 -11.43
N PRO A 180 -1.13 -9.19 -11.49
CA PRO A 180 -1.84 -9.31 -12.77
C PRO A 180 -1.65 -8.09 -13.67
N ILE A 181 -1.48 -6.89 -13.10
CA ILE A 181 -1.23 -5.66 -13.87
C ILE A 181 0.16 -5.68 -14.50
N ALA A 182 1.19 -6.07 -13.75
CA ALA A 182 2.56 -6.20 -14.26
C ALA A 182 2.64 -7.21 -15.41
N ASN A 183 1.86 -8.29 -15.33
CA ASN A 183 1.80 -9.31 -16.36
C ASN A 183 1.13 -8.81 -17.65
N LEU A 184 0.22 -7.83 -17.61
CA LEU A 184 -0.24 -7.14 -18.84
C LEU A 184 0.93 -6.49 -19.59
N PHE A 185 1.95 -6.00 -18.88
CA PHE A 185 3.17 -5.48 -19.49
C PHE A 185 4.17 -6.57 -19.92
N GLY A 186 3.82 -7.85 -19.75
CA GLY A 186 4.72 -8.98 -20.00
C GLY A 186 5.83 -9.12 -18.96
N VAL A 187 5.67 -8.52 -17.78
CA VAL A 187 6.55 -8.77 -16.64
C VAL A 187 6.02 -10.00 -15.90
N ASP A 188 6.79 -11.08 -15.91
CA ASP A 188 6.42 -12.30 -15.20
C ASP A 188 6.48 -12.09 -13.67
N GLU A 189 5.78 -12.94 -12.93
CA GLU A 189 5.67 -12.83 -11.47
C GLU A 189 7.02 -12.93 -10.76
N THR A 190 7.98 -13.73 -11.27
CA THR A 190 9.30 -13.84 -10.64
C THR A 190 10.10 -12.55 -10.81
N THR A 191 10.06 -11.96 -12.00
CA THR A 191 10.67 -10.65 -12.26
C THR A 191 10.01 -9.56 -11.42
N TYR A 192 8.68 -9.52 -11.39
CA TYR A 192 7.93 -8.55 -10.61
C TYR A 192 8.23 -8.68 -9.11
N ASP A 193 8.15 -9.88 -8.56
CA ASP A 193 8.46 -10.15 -7.15
C ASP A 193 9.91 -9.80 -6.82
N GLY A 194 10.88 -10.03 -7.71
CA GLY A 194 12.26 -9.60 -7.49
C GLY A 194 12.44 -8.08 -7.45
N GLN A 195 11.73 -7.33 -8.31
CA GLN A 195 11.76 -5.86 -8.31
C GLN A 195 11.04 -5.29 -7.07
N MET A 196 9.87 -5.84 -6.75
CA MET A 196 9.08 -5.44 -5.59
C MET A 196 9.76 -5.82 -4.30
N GLU A 197 10.34 -7.01 -4.16
CA GLU A 197 11.07 -7.40 -2.97
C GLU A 197 12.21 -6.42 -2.67
N TYR A 198 12.93 -5.92 -3.68
CA TYR A 198 13.96 -4.89 -3.46
C TYR A 198 13.37 -3.54 -3.03
N ALA A 199 12.33 -3.06 -3.72
CA ALA A 199 11.66 -1.79 -3.43
C ALA A 199 10.96 -1.82 -2.07
N MET A 200 10.17 -2.87 -1.83
CA MET A 200 9.46 -3.18 -0.60
C MET A 200 10.42 -3.43 0.56
N LYS A 201 11.54 -4.15 0.38
CA LYS A 201 12.55 -4.21 1.46
C LYS A 201 13.05 -2.83 1.82
N THR A 202 13.28 -1.95 0.84
CA THR A 202 13.77 -0.59 1.13
C THR A 202 12.70 0.25 1.84
N TYR A 203 11.47 0.23 1.34
CA TYR A 203 10.34 0.99 1.89
C TYR A 203 9.87 0.42 3.23
N ILE A 204 9.59 -0.88 3.32
CA ILE A 204 9.26 -1.55 4.58
C ILE A 204 10.39 -1.35 5.57
N ASN A 205 11.66 -1.58 5.22
CA ASN A 205 12.73 -1.36 6.21
C ASN A 205 12.79 0.10 6.66
N THR A 206 12.54 1.08 5.79
CA THR A 206 12.58 2.50 6.16
C THR A 206 11.38 2.89 7.00
N SER A 207 10.16 2.59 6.56
CA SER A 207 8.90 2.89 7.24
C SER A 207 8.81 2.12 8.55
N TYR A 208 9.04 0.81 8.54
CA TYR A 208 9.09 -0.03 9.74
C TYR A 208 10.17 0.46 10.71
N TYR A 209 11.33 0.91 10.23
CA TYR A 209 12.34 1.48 11.11
C TYR A 209 11.91 2.81 11.73
N GLN A 210 11.39 3.76 10.95
CA GLN A 210 10.94 5.05 11.47
C GLN A 210 9.83 4.86 12.51
N ILE A 211 8.92 3.94 12.22
CA ILE A 211 7.83 3.56 13.10
C ILE A 211 8.35 2.89 14.38
N ASN A 212 9.26 1.91 14.25
CA ASN A 212 9.84 1.24 15.40
C ASN A 212 10.69 2.18 16.24
N GLU A 213 11.35 3.18 15.64
CA GLU A 213 12.03 4.24 16.37
C GLU A 213 11.03 5.14 17.11
N MET A 214 9.91 5.52 16.48
CA MET A 214 8.86 6.28 17.15
C MET A 214 8.28 5.49 18.33
N MET A 215 7.96 4.21 18.13
CA MET A 215 7.46 3.33 19.18
C MET A 215 8.51 3.10 20.27
N ALA A 216 9.76 2.78 19.92
CA ALA A 216 10.84 2.60 20.89
C ALA A 216 11.10 3.88 21.69
N ASN A 217 11.10 5.05 21.03
CA ASN A 217 11.20 6.34 21.71
C ASN A 217 10.04 6.53 22.68
N MET A 218 8.79 6.31 22.26
CA MET A 218 7.64 6.40 23.17
C MET A 218 7.77 5.45 24.37
N LEU A 219 8.12 4.18 24.12
CA LEU A 219 8.28 3.16 25.16
C LEU A 219 9.43 3.47 26.13
N MET A 220 10.51 4.10 25.65
CA MET A 220 11.63 4.54 26.49
C MET A 220 11.24 5.66 27.45
N HIS A 221 10.32 6.54 27.05
CA HIS A 221 9.84 7.66 27.86
C HIS A 221 8.74 7.28 28.85
N LEU A 222 8.25 6.03 28.83
CA LEU A 222 7.32 5.54 29.85
C LEU A 222 7.98 5.46 31.22
N THR A 223 7.28 5.97 32.24
CA THR A 223 7.68 5.81 33.65
C THR A 223 7.63 4.34 34.07
N PRO A 224 8.34 3.94 35.15
CA PRO A 224 8.24 2.59 35.69
C PRO A 224 6.80 2.16 35.99
N ASP A 225 5.99 3.06 36.53
CA ASP A 225 4.59 2.80 36.85
C ASP A 225 3.76 2.59 35.57
N GLN A 226 3.98 3.39 34.52
CA GLN A 226 3.31 3.20 33.23
C GLN A 226 3.68 1.86 32.59
N LYS A 227 4.96 1.47 32.63
CA LYS A 227 5.40 0.15 32.14
C LYS A 227 4.76 -0.98 32.93
N GLN A 228 4.59 -0.80 34.24
CA GLN A 228 3.95 -1.78 35.10
C GLN A 228 2.46 -1.95 34.77
N THR A 229 1.75 -0.88 34.42
CA THR A 229 0.34 -0.96 34.01
C THR A 229 0.14 -1.68 32.68
N LEU A 230 1.12 -1.61 31.78
CA LEU A 230 1.10 -2.31 30.49
C LEU A 230 1.62 -3.76 30.57
N LYS A 231 2.08 -4.21 31.73
CA LYS A 231 2.68 -5.53 31.89
C LYS A 231 1.65 -6.63 31.64
N GLY A 232 1.96 -7.54 30.71
CA GLY A 232 1.08 -8.64 30.31
C GLY A 232 0.02 -8.27 29.27
N LYS A 233 -0.07 -6.99 28.87
CA LYS A 233 -0.81 -6.60 27.66
C LYS A 233 -0.06 -7.02 26.41
N VAL A 234 -0.80 -7.32 25.36
CA VAL A 234 -0.27 -7.68 24.05
C VAL A 234 -0.72 -6.66 23.01
N PHE A 235 0.17 -6.37 22.08
CA PHE A 235 -0.03 -5.42 21.00
C PHE A 235 0.25 -6.13 19.68
N PRO A 236 -0.64 -5.99 18.68
CA PRO A 236 -0.43 -6.59 17.38
C PRO A 236 0.70 -5.85 16.67
N VAL A 237 1.72 -6.56 16.21
CA VAL A 237 2.83 -6.02 15.44
C VAL A 237 2.98 -6.86 14.18
N TYR A 238 3.07 -6.22 13.01
CA TYR A 238 3.34 -6.93 11.78
C TYR A 238 4.76 -7.51 11.80
N ASP A 239 4.87 -8.81 11.52
CA ASP A 239 6.11 -9.54 11.37
C ASP A 239 6.48 -9.65 9.90
N LEU A 240 7.61 -9.07 9.53
CA LEU A 240 8.06 -9.06 8.14
C LEU A 240 8.48 -10.46 7.64
N ALA A 241 8.98 -11.31 8.53
CA ALA A 241 9.47 -12.63 8.12
C ALA A 241 8.31 -13.58 7.80
N THR A 242 7.20 -13.49 8.55
CA THR A 242 6.01 -14.32 8.33
C THR A 242 4.92 -13.63 7.52
N GLN A 243 5.01 -12.32 7.31
CA GLN A 243 3.97 -11.48 6.69
C GLN A 243 2.62 -11.52 7.44
N GLU A 244 2.66 -11.72 8.76
CA GLU A 244 1.47 -11.86 9.60
C GLU A 244 1.53 -10.92 10.81
N ARG A 245 0.37 -10.64 11.40
CA ARG A 245 0.28 -9.91 12.68
C ARG A 245 0.60 -10.88 13.81
N VAL A 246 1.57 -10.51 14.65
CA VAL A 246 1.93 -11.26 15.86
C VAL A 246 1.66 -10.41 17.10
N ASP A 247 1.11 -11.04 18.13
CA ASP A 247 0.82 -10.39 19.40
C ASP A 247 2.07 -10.40 20.29
N LEU A 248 2.57 -9.20 20.61
CA LEU A 248 3.78 -9.02 21.41
C LEU A 248 3.51 -8.20 22.67
N THR A 249 4.12 -8.61 23.78
CA THR A 249 4.19 -7.79 24.98
C THR A 249 5.17 -6.61 24.81
N ILE A 250 5.06 -5.59 25.65
CA ILE A 250 5.98 -4.43 25.65
C ILE A 250 7.46 -4.86 25.72
N ASP A 251 7.79 -5.86 26.54
CA ASP A 251 9.16 -6.34 26.68
C ASP A 251 9.66 -7.00 25.38
N GLN A 252 8.81 -7.81 24.75
CA GLN A 252 9.12 -8.44 23.46
C GLN A 252 9.24 -7.41 22.33
N MET A 253 8.40 -6.36 22.33
CA MET A 253 8.50 -5.26 21.38
C MET A 253 9.83 -4.51 21.54
N LEU A 254 10.21 -4.17 22.78
CA LEU A 254 11.48 -3.51 23.08
C LEU A 254 12.71 -4.35 22.68
N GLU A 255 12.66 -5.67 22.88
CA GLU A 255 13.72 -6.58 22.44
C GLU A 255 13.81 -6.66 20.91
N LYS A 256 12.67 -6.80 20.25
CA LYS A 256 12.57 -6.82 18.79
C LYS A 256 13.14 -5.53 18.17
N PHE A 257 12.82 -4.36 18.72
CA PHE A 257 13.36 -3.06 18.26
C PHE A 257 14.88 -2.91 18.46
N LYS A 258 15.44 -3.46 19.55
CA LYS A 258 16.89 -3.46 19.77
C LYS A 258 17.65 -4.27 18.71
N THR A 259 17.06 -5.36 18.23
CA THR A 259 17.64 -6.20 17.17
C THR A 259 17.67 -5.45 15.84
N PHE A 260 16.57 -4.78 15.48
CA PHE A 260 16.49 -3.98 14.24
C PHE A 260 17.47 -2.79 14.20
N SER A 261 17.67 -2.10 15.32
CA SER A 261 18.64 -0.99 15.38
C SER A 261 20.07 -1.45 15.04
N LYS A 262 20.45 -2.68 15.42
CA LYS A 262 21.76 -3.26 15.10
C LYS A 262 21.86 -3.61 13.61
N GLU A 263 20.83 -4.18 13.02
CA GLU A 263 20.82 -4.58 11.60
C GLU A 263 20.91 -3.38 10.64
N ARG A 264 20.25 -2.24 10.94
CA ARG A 264 20.36 -1.01 10.12
C ARG A 264 21.77 -0.43 10.07
N SER A 265 22.49 -0.48 11.19
CA SER A 265 23.88 0.00 11.25
C SER A 265 24.83 -0.82 10.35
N GLN A 266 24.41 -2.03 9.97
CA GLN A 266 25.16 -2.92 9.09
C GLN A 266 24.76 -2.76 7.61
N THR A 267 23.48 -2.52 7.29
CA THR A 267 23.01 -2.32 5.91
C THR A 267 23.35 -0.94 5.34
N SER A 268 23.39 0.12 6.16
CA SER A 268 23.84 1.45 5.74
C SER A 268 25.33 1.54 5.36
N ALA A 269 26.11 0.48 5.61
CA ALA A 269 27.50 0.34 5.18
C ALA A 269 27.67 -0.37 3.81
N GLY A 270 26.59 -0.92 3.25
CA GLY A 270 26.58 -1.56 1.93
C GLY A 270 26.00 -0.63 0.87
N ALA A 271 26.87 0.11 0.17
CA ALA A 271 26.49 0.91 -0.98
C ALA A 271 25.84 0.05 -2.10
N MET A 272 24.86 0.62 -2.80
CA MET A 272 24.18 -0.01 -3.94
C MET A 272 25.21 -0.55 -4.96
N PRO A 273 25.08 -1.80 -5.45
CA PRO A 273 25.73 -2.19 -6.68
C PRO A 273 25.07 -1.44 -7.85
N SER A 274 25.92 -0.76 -8.60
CA SER A 274 25.65 -0.03 -9.84
C SER A 274 25.05 -0.90 -10.94
#